data_AF-A0AAE3YCZ6-F1
#
_entry.id   AF-A0AAE3YCZ6-F1
#
_cell.length_a   1.000
_cell.length_b   1.000
_cell.length_c   1.000
_cell.angle_alpha   90.00
_cell.angle_beta   90.00
_cell.angle_gamma   90.00
#
_symmetry.space_group_name_H-M   'P 1'
#
loop_
_entity.id
_entity.type
_entity.pdbx_description
1 polymer ?
#
loop_
_entity_poly.entity_id
_entity_poly.type
_entity_poly.pdbx_seq_one_letter_code
_entity_poly.pdbx_strand_id
1 'polypeptide(L)'
;MNLKGINEKVQDMYSIDPKTFSKNNNDNVSSILLFKDYIFRLKTWKDVLNIEYVPFGKSLNLDRNNLLTDINSEWNDGMIPYSHFSNHLSDHLNISIPQGRIQNSLFIYLFAYWEIYKNDLQILQIMKENPQLSHPYEGIIKMFRNDYIYTMEGINISGITMRNSSMNLILPSIEDSFLEYIDLECQLTGSDGIPNQEKVNELWQHFQSL
;
A
#
# COMPACT_ATOMS: atom_id res chain seq x y z
N MET A 1 12.05 9.41 -20.19
CA MET A 1 11.18 8.36 -19.61
C MET A 1 9.73 8.64 -20.00
N ASN A 2 8.94 7.62 -20.37
CA ASN A 2 7.64 7.81 -21.00
C ASN A 2 6.50 7.83 -19.97
N LEU A 3 5.95 9.01 -19.67
CA LEU A 3 4.74 9.19 -18.86
C LEU A 3 3.58 8.30 -19.30
N LYS A 4 3.53 7.88 -20.58
CA LYS A 4 2.49 7.01 -21.11
C LYS A 4 2.38 5.67 -20.37
N GLY A 5 3.49 5.01 -20.07
CA GLY A 5 3.46 3.70 -19.38
C GLY A 5 3.02 3.84 -17.92
N ILE A 6 3.41 4.94 -17.27
CA ILE A 6 2.92 5.29 -15.93
C ILE A 6 1.42 5.59 -15.99
N ASN A 7 0.98 6.35 -16.99
CA ASN A 7 -0.43 6.72 -17.17
C ASN A 7 -1.30 5.50 -17.43
N GLU A 8 -0.87 4.53 -18.25
CA GLU A 8 -1.60 3.27 -18.47
C GLU A 8 -1.76 2.51 -17.14
N LYS A 9 -0.67 2.35 -16.38
CA LYS A 9 -0.72 1.68 -15.07
C LYS A 9 -1.64 2.40 -14.08
N VAL A 10 -1.59 3.73 -14.05
CA VAL A 10 -2.41 4.53 -13.16
C VAL A 10 -3.88 4.53 -13.62
N GLN A 11 -4.17 4.64 -14.92
CA GLN A 11 -5.53 4.54 -15.44
C GLN A 11 -6.15 3.17 -15.19
N ASP A 12 -5.42 2.07 -15.40
CA ASP A 12 -5.89 0.72 -15.08
C ASP A 12 -6.24 0.56 -13.58
N MET A 13 -5.51 1.25 -12.70
CA MET A 13 -5.83 1.30 -11.27
C MET A 13 -7.09 2.12 -10.95
N TYR A 14 -7.37 3.17 -11.74
CA TYR A 14 -8.36 4.23 -11.44
C TYR A 14 -9.48 4.38 -12.47
N SER A 15 -9.72 3.39 -13.34
CA SER A 15 -11.00 3.18 -14.01
C SER A 15 -12.19 2.99 -13.03
N ILE A 16 -11.94 3.13 -11.73
CA ILE A 16 -12.88 3.06 -10.62
C ILE A 16 -13.16 4.50 -10.14
N ASP A 17 -14.40 4.94 -10.35
CA ASP A 17 -15.09 6.14 -9.84
C ASP A 17 -14.21 7.15 -9.02
N PRO A 18 -14.08 8.43 -9.43
CA PRO A 18 -13.40 9.48 -8.66
C PRO A 18 -13.80 9.57 -7.17
N LYS A 19 -14.97 9.06 -6.79
CA LYS A 19 -15.44 8.95 -5.40
C LYS A 19 -14.66 7.95 -4.54
N THR A 20 -13.87 7.06 -5.13
CA THR A 20 -13.01 6.09 -4.43
C THR A 20 -12.10 6.77 -3.41
N PHE A 21 -11.53 7.93 -3.75
CA PHE A 21 -10.71 8.72 -2.82
C PHE A 21 -11.51 9.53 -1.81
N SER A 22 -12.84 9.55 -1.89
CA SER A 22 -13.74 10.36 -1.06
C SER A 22 -14.44 9.58 0.06
N LYS A 23 -14.35 8.24 0.04
CA LYS A 23 -15.01 7.37 1.01
C LYS A 23 -14.13 7.13 2.23
N ASN A 24 -14.55 7.62 3.39
CA ASN A 24 -14.16 7.01 4.65
C ASN A 24 -15.28 6.00 4.97
N ASN A 25 -15.24 4.85 4.28
CA ASN A 25 -16.20 3.78 4.57
C ASN A 25 -15.79 3.21 5.92
N ASN A 26 -16.59 3.43 6.95
CA ASN A 26 -16.22 3.21 8.35
C ASN A 26 -16.08 1.72 8.77
N ASP A 27 -16.02 0.76 7.84
CA ASP A 27 -16.25 -0.66 8.15
C ASP A 27 -15.34 -1.66 7.39
N ASN A 28 -14.35 -1.21 6.63
CA ASN A 28 -13.51 -2.10 5.81
C ASN A 28 -12.30 -2.64 6.60
N VAL A 29 -12.49 -3.75 7.31
CA VAL A 29 -11.42 -4.47 8.03
C VAL A 29 -10.26 -4.84 7.10
N SER A 30 -10.57 -5.27 5.88
CA SER A 30 -9.60 -5.63 4.84
C SER A 30 -8.63 -4.49 4.54
N SER A 31 -9.08 -3.24 4.57
CA SER A 31 -8.25 -2.06 4.30
C SER A 31 -7.19 -1.87 5.39
N ILE A 32 -7.56 -2.08 6.65
CA ILE A 32 -6.61 -2.06 7.77
C ILE A 32 -5.60 -3.22 7.60
N LEU A 33 -6.06 -4.43 7.29
CA LEU A 33 -5.17 -5.58 7.13
C LEU A 33 -4.20 -5.42 5.96
N LEU A 34 -4.64 -4.88 4.82
CA LEU A 34 -3.79 -4.55 3.67
C LEU A 34 -2.69 -3.57 4.06
N PHE A 35 -3.00 -2.57 4.89
CA PHE A 35 -1.99 -1.65 5.39
C PHE A 35 -0.99 -2.33 6.34
N LYS A 36 -1.46 -3.20 7.24
CA LYS A 36 -0.55 -3.96 8.13
C LYS A 36 0.39 -4.87 7.35
N ASP A 37 -0.14 -5.55 6.34
CA ASP A 37 0.62 -6.41 5.43
C ASP A 37 1.65 -5.60 4.63
N TYR A 38 1.28 -4.40 4.15
CA TYR A 38 2.23 -3.45 3.54
C TYR A 38 3.39 -3.11 4.47
N ILE A 39 3.11 -2.75 5.73
CA ILE A 39 4.14 -2.42 6.73
C ILE A 39 5.12 -3.59 6.89
N PHE A 40 4.57 -4.80 7.05
CA PHE A 40 5.36 -6.01 7.21
C PHE A 40 6.26 -6.28 6.00
N ARG A 41 5.73 -6.18 4.77
CA ARG A 41 6.50 -6.40 3.54
C ARG A 41 7.60 -5.35 3.38
N LEU A 42 7.31 -4.08 3.61
CA LEU A 42 8.32 -3.01 3.56
C LEU A 42 9.44 -3.28 4.58
N LYS A 43 9.09 -3.63 5.81
CA LYS A 43 10.08 -3.98 6.85
C LYS A 43 10.95 -5.16 6.41
N THR A 44 10.35 -6.20 5.82
CA THR A 44 11.10 -7.38 5.37
C THR A 44 12.09 -7.02 4.27
N TRP A 45 11.71 -6.16 3.33
CA TRP A 45 12.63 -5.60 2.34
C TRP A 45 13.78 -4.82 2.98
N LYS A 46 13.46 -3.93 3.93
CA LYS A 46 14.46 -3.12 4.64
C LYS A 46 15.45 -3.98 5.42
N ASP A 47 14.96 -5.02 6.09
CA ASP A 47 15.78 -5.98 6.83
C ASP A 47 16.76 -6.72 5.88
N VAL A 48 16.29 -7.17 4.70
CA VAL A 48 17.15 -7.82 3.70
C VAL A 48 18.23 -6.88 3.14
N LEU A 49 17.87 -5.61 2.92
CA LEU A 49 18.80 -4.58 2.45
C LEU A 49 19.72 -4.05 3.57
N ASN A 50 19.58 -4.55 4.80
CA ASN A 50 20.28 -4.07 5.98
C ASN A 50 20.09 -2.56 6.23
N ILE A 51 18.86 -2.09 6.05
CA ILE A 51 18.43 -0.71 6.25
C ILE A 51 17.53 -0.65 7.47
N GLU A 52 17.80 0.29 8.37
CA GLU A 52 16.98 0.48 9.56
C GLU A 52 15.54 0.85 9.19
N TYR A 53 14.59 0.01 9.59
CA TYR A 53 13.16 0.31 9.47
C TYR A 53 12.67 1.10 10.68
N VAL A 54 12.14 2.29 10.42
CA VAL A 54 11.52 3.14 11.45
C VAL A 54 10.00 2.94 11.40
N PRO A 55 9.36 2.43 12.47
CA PRO A 55 7.92 2.25 12.53
C PRO A 55 7.16 3.56 12.30
N PHE A 56 5.95 3.44 11.76
CA PHE A 56 5.13 4.62 11.54
C PHE A 56 4.60 5.22 12.84
N GLY A 57 4.60 6.56 12.91
CA GLY A 57 4.07 7.35 14.01
C GLY A 57 2.88 8.22 13.57
N LYS A 58 2.91 9.52 13.91
CA LYS A 58 1.90 10.49 13.43
C LYS A 58 2.05 10.85 11.95
N SER A 59 3.17 10.49 11.32
CA SER A 59 3.46 10.72 9.90
C SER A 59 3.82 9.39 9.23
N LEU A 60 3.65 9.34 7.91
CA LEU A 60 4.03 8.19 7.11
C LEU A 60 5.55 8.10 6.86
N ASN A 61 6.37 9.07 7.29
CA ASN A 61 7.81 9.15 6.96
C ASN A 61 8.08 8.87 5.47
N LEU A 62 7.39 9.60 4.60
CA LEU A 62 7.24 9.35 3.17
C LEU A 62 8.53 8.91 2.45
N ASP A 63 9.66 9.59 2.65
CA ASP A 63 10.94 9.24 2.03
C ASP A 63 11.44 7.83 2.39
N ARG A 64 11.13 7.35 3.60
CA ARG A 64 11.51 6.01 4.08
C ARG A 64 10.71 4.88 3.44
N ASN A 65 9.64 5.20 2.72
CA ASN A 65 8.82 4.23 2.00
C ASN A 65 9.37 3.95 0.60
N ASN A 66 10.35 4.72 0.12
CA ASN A 66 10.87 4.62 -1.25
C ASN A 66 11.94 3.53 -1.41
N LEU A 67 11.48 2.28 -1.50
CA LEU A 67 12.32 1.10 -1.67
C LEU A 67 13.14 1.12 -2.96
N LEU A 68 12.64 1.78 -4.02
CA LEU A 68 13.37 1.88 -5.28
C LEU A 68 14.72 2.55 -5.09
N THR A 69 14.75 3.66 -4.35
CA THR A 69 16.00 4.38 -4.05
C THR A 69 16.86 3.66 -3.03
N ASP A 70 16.28 2.81 -2.18
CA ASP A 70 17.03 1.95 -1.27
C ASP A 70 17.75 0.81 -2.02
N ILE A 71 17.13 0.28 -3.08
CA ILE A 71 17.71 -0.79 -3.92
C ILE A 71 18.77 -0.21 -4.84
N ASN A 72 18.43 0.85 -5.57
CA ASN A 72 19.33 1.50 -6.49
C ASN A 72 19.05 3.01 -6.57
N SER A 73 19.95 3.80 -5.99
CA SER A 73 19.83 5.26 -5.96
C SER A 73 19.94 5.91 -7.35
N GLU A 74 20.59 5.26 -8.32
CA GLU A 74 20.74 5.78 -9.69
C GLU A 74 19.41 5.83 -10.45
N TRP A 75 18.41 5.04 -10.03
CA TRP A 75 17.07 5.12 -10.64
C TRP A 75 16.42 6.47 -10.44
N ASN A 76 16.79 7.21 -9.40
CA ASN A 76 16.25 8.53 -9.13
C ASN A 76 16.49 9.52 -10.29
N ASP A 77 17.59 9.35 -11.05
CA ASP A 77 17.90 10.19 -12.22
C ASP A 77 16.97 9.91 -13.40
N GLY A 78 16.42 8.69 -13.47
CA GLY A 78 15.42 8.30 -14.47
C GLY A 78 14.00 8.73 -14.07
N MET A 79 13.72 8.77 -12.77
CA MET A 79 12.39 9.03 -12.22
C MET A 79 11.98 10.51 -12.35
N ILE A 80 10.74 10.74 -12.72
CA ILE A 80 10.12 12.07 -12.73
C ILE A 80 9.98 12.54 -11.28
N PRO A 81 10.38 13.77 -10.93
CA PRO A 81 10.22 14.27 -9.57
C PRO A 81 8.78 14.13 -9.06
N TYR A 82 8.62 13.72 -7.81
CA TYR A 82 7.31 13.48 -7.21
C TYR A 82 6.36 14.69 -7.32
N SER A 83 6.89 15.91 -7.15
CA SER A 83 6.12 17.15 -7.32
C SER A 83 5.51 17.29 -8.72
N HIS A 84 6.27 16.93 -9.75
CA HIS A 84 5.81 16.95 -11.14
C HIS A 84 4.79 15.83 -11.39
N PHE A 85 5.01 14.64 -10.83
CA PHE A 85 4.04 13.54 -10.91
C PHE A 85 2.71 13.90 -10.23
N SER A 86 2.74 14.46 -9.02
CA SER A 86 1.54 14.82 -8.26
C SER A 86 0.68 15.87 -8.96
N ASN A 87 1.32 16.89 -9.55
CA ASN A 87 0.63 17.88 -10.38
C ASN A 87 -0.01 17.22 -11.61
N HIS A 88 0.74 16.37 -12.32
CA HIS A 88 0.24 15.66 -13.50
C HIS A 88 -0.98 14.77 -13.16
N LEU A 89 -0.91 14.03 -12.05
CA LEU A 89 -1.98 13.16 -11.56
C LEU A 89 -3.28 13.94 -11.34
N SER A 90 -3.18 15.11 -10.71
CA SER A 90 -4.32 15.98 -10.42
C SER A 90 -4.93 16.58 -11.69
N ASP A 91 -4.09 17.05 -12.62
CA ASP A 91 -4.52 17.77 -13.82
C ASP A 91 -5.06 16.86 -14.93
N HIS A 92 -4.50 15.64 -15.08
CA HIS A 92 -4.75 14.80 -16.26
C HIS A 92 -5.70 13.63 -16.00
N LEU A 93 -5.77 13.13 -14.77
CA LEU A 93 -6.62 11.97 -14.46
C LEU A 93 -7.97 12.36 -13.87
N ASN A 94 -8.21 13.66 -13.68
CA ASN A 94 -9.43 14.20 -13.06
C ASN A 94 -9.74 13.53 -11.69
N ILE A 95 -8.69 13.07 -11.01
CA ILE A 95 -8.79 12.50 -9.68
C ILE A 95 -8.74 13.68 -8.72
N SER A 96 -9.87 14.01 -8.10
CA SER A 96 -9.86 14.92 -6.96
C SER A 96 -9.20 14.17 -5.80
N ILE A 97 -7.98 14.58 -5.44
CA ILE A 97 -7.31 14.15 -4.20
C ILE A 97 -7.51 15.30 -3.20
N PRO A 98 -8.47 15.20 -2.26
CA PRO A 98 -8.71 16.28 -1.32
C PRO A 98 -7.47 16.70 -0.53
N GLN A 99 -7.39 17.98 -0.20
CA GLN A 99 -6.28 18.54 0.59
C GLN A 99 -6.11 17.75 1.89
N GLY A 100 -4.87 17.33 2.17
CA GLY A 100 -4.53 16.41 3.26
C GLY A 100 -4.40 14.93 2.88
N ARG A 101 -4.59 14.59 1.58
CA ARG A 101 -4.50 13.22 1.03
C ARG A 101 -3.34 13.04 0.04
N ILE A 102 -2.40 13.99 0.01
CA ILE A 102 -1.16 13.99 -0.79
C ILE A 102 -0.31 12.74 -0.52
N GLN A 103 -0.46 12.10 0.62
CA GLN A 103 0.29 10.90 0.96
C GLN A 103 -0.09 9.71 0.07
N ASN A 104 -1.34 9.62 -0.40
CA ASN A 104 -1.77 8.53 -1.29
C ASN A 104 -1.08 8.62 -2.65
N SER A 105 -0.92 9.84 -3.20
CA SER A 105 -0.24 10.01 -4.50
C SER A 105 1.22 9.58 -4.47
N LEU A 106 1.87 9.57 -3.30
CA LEU A 106 3.21 8.99 -3.19
C LEU A 106 3.19 7.47 -3.36
N PHE A 107 2.27 6.77 -2.71
CA PHE A 107 2.21 5.31 -2.86
C PHE A 107 1.87 4.90 -4.29
N ILE A 108 1.01 5.66 -4.97
CA ILE A 108 0.74 5.50 -6.41
C ILE A 108 2.02 5.66 -7.22
N TYR A 109 2.77 6.73 -6.94
CA TYR A 109 4.07 6.97 -7.56
C TYR A 109 5.01 5.77 -7.35
N LEU A 110 5.20 5.33 -6.11
CA LEU A 110 6.10 4.23 -5.77
C LEU A 110 5.68 2.90 -6.42
N PHE A 111 4.39 2.60 -6.45
CA PHE A 111 3.88 1.43 -7.15
C PHE A 111 4.12 1.49 -8.66
N ALA A 112 3.83 2.63 -9.30
CA ALA A 112 4.02 2.77 -10.74
C ALA A 112 5.48 2.54 -11.14
N TYR A 113 6.43 3.07 -10.36
CA TYR A 113 7.85 2.81 -10.63
C TYR A 113 8.29 1.40 -10.22
N TRP A 114 7.72 0.80 -9.18
CA TRP A 114 7.93 -0.62 -8.91
C TRP A 114 7.54 -1.48 -10.11
N GLU A 115 6.37 -1.24 -10.70
CA GLU A 115 5.92 -1.96 -11.89
C GLU A 115 6.85 -1.81 -13.10
N ILE A 116 7.58 -0.70 -13.20
CA ILE A 116 8.58 -0.46 -14.24
C ILE A 116 9.87 -1.22 -13.95
N TYR A 117 10.35 -1.19 -12.70
CA TYR A 117 11.65 -1.74 -12.31
C TYR A 117 11.60 -3.21 -11.84
N LYS A 118 10.43 -3.80 -11.56
CA LYS A 118 10.32 -5.15 -10.96
C LYS A 118 11.02 -6.29 -11.71
N ASN A 119 11.28 -6.10 -13.01
CA ASN A 119 11.99 -7.07 -13.85
C ASN A 119 13.47 -6.74 -14.04
N ASP A 120 14.00 -5.72 -13.36
CA ASP A 120 15.42 -5.41 -13.33
C ASP A 120 16.20 -6.53 -12.64
N LEU A 121 17.41 -6.82 -13.15
CA LEU A 121 18.26 -7.90 -12.64
C LEU A 121 18.56 -7.74 -11.14
N GLN A 122 18.69 -6.52 -10.63
CA GLN A 122 18.97 -6.29 -9.21
C GLN A 122 17.79 -6.76 -8.34
N ILE A 123 16.55 -6.38 -8.69
CA ILE A 123 15.36 -6.83 -7.97
C ILE A 123 15.19 -8.35 -8.06
N LEU A 124 15.33 -8.90 -9.27
CA LEU A 124 15.19 -10.34 -9.50
C LEU A 124 16.23 -11.14 -8.71
N GLN A 125 17.47 -10.67 -8.63
CA GLN A 125 18.52 -11.34 -7.84
C GLN A 125 18.21 -11.29 -6.35
N ILE A 126 17.83 -10.13 -5.81
CA ILE A 126 17.48 -9.98 -4.39
C ILE A 126 16.31 -10.90 -4.01
N MET A 127 15.25 -10.93 -4.83
CA MET A 127 14.09 -11.79 -4.59
C MET A 127 14.41 -13.28 -4.75
N LYS A 128 15.30 -13.65 -5.67
CA LYS A 128 15.77 -15.04 -5.83
C LYS A 128 16.52 -15.53 -4.60
N GLU A 129 17.33 -14.67 -3.99
CA GLU A 129 18.07 -14.98 -2.75
C GLU A 129 17.18 -14.92 -1.50
N ASN A 130 16.05 -14.22 -1.58
CA ASN A 130 15.12 -13.99 -0.48
C ASN A 130 13.68 -14.29 -0.91
N PRO A 131 13.29 -15.58 -1.02
CA PRO A 131 12.01 -16.00 -1.59
C PRO A 131 10.78 -15.55 -0.78
N GLN A 132 10.97 -15.09 0.45
CA GLN A 132 9.93 -14.46 1.27
C GLN A 132 9.57 -13.04 0.80
N LEU A 133 10.41 -12.41 -0.02
CA LEU A 133 10.14 -11.08 -0.57
C LEU A 133 9.06 -11.13 -1.63
N SER A 134 8.26 -10.09 -1.63
CA SER A 134 7.10 -9.93 -2.50
C SER A 134 6.91 -8.45 -2.81
N HIS A 135 6.03 -8.13 -3.75
CA HIS A 135 5.74 -6.74 -4.12
C HIS A 135 5.25 -5.98 -2.88
N PRO A 136 5.98 -4.96 -2.39
CA PRO A 136 5.61 -4.31 -1.14
C PRO A 136 4.38 -3.41 -1.32
N TYR A 137 4.28 -2.67 -2.43
CA TYR A 137 3.21 -1.69 -2.63
C TYR A 137 1.87 -2.25 -3.15
N GLU A 138 1.78 -3.54 -3.48
CA GLU A 138 0.59 -4.08 -4.14
C GLU A 138 -0.65 -3.99 -3.23
N GLY A 139 -0.53 -4.43 -1.97
CA GLY A 139 -1.62 -4.38 -1.00
C GLY A 139 -2.11 -2.96 -0.70
N ILE A 140 -1.19 -1.99 -0.54
CA ILE A 140 -1.54 -0.60 -0.24
C ILE A 140 -2.23 0.10 -1.42
N ILE A 141 -1.85 -0.23 -2.66
CA ILE A 141 -2.58 0.26 -3.85
C ILE A 141 -3.97 -0.32 -3.90
N LYS A 142 -4.11 -1.62 -3.61
CA LYS A 142 -5.40 -2.28 -3.61
C LYS A 142 -6.35 -1.68 -2.58
N MET A 143 -5.84 -1.37 -1.39
CA MET A 143 -6.58 -0.66 -0.35
C MET A 143 -7.17 0.66 -0.87
N PHE A 144 -6.45 1.41 -1.72
CA PHE A 144 -6.97 2.67 -2.27
C PHE A 144 -8.20 2.54 -3.17
N ARG A 145 -8.61 1.33 -3.55
CA ARG A 145 -9.90 1.11 -4.22
C ARG A 145 -11.10 1.20 -3.27
N ASN A 146 -10.86 0.91 -2.00
CA ASN A 146 -11.91 0.75 -0.99
C ASN A 146 -11.84 1.83 0.10
N ASP A 147 -10.65 2.41 0.34
CA ASP A 147 -10.40 3.33 1.45
C ASP A 147 -9.16 4.22 1.19
N TYR A 148 -8.73 5.03 2.16
CA TYR A 148 -7.56 5.88 2.05
C TYR A 148 -6.81 6.06 3.37
N ILE A 149 -5.57 6.56 3.29
CA ILE A 149 -4.78 6.94 4.47
C ILE A 149 -4.94 8.44 4.75
N TYR A 150 -5.08 8.77 6.03
CA TYR A 150 -5.05 10.16 6.51
C TYR A 150 -4.30 10.27 7.85
N THR A 151 -3.59 11.39 8.07
CA THR A 151 -2.57 11.48 9.14
C THR A 151 -2.72 12.69 10.09
N MET A 152 -3.91 12.98 10.65
CA MET A 152 -4.03 14.08 11.65
C MET A 152 -3.67 13.70 13.09
N GLU A 153 -4.13 12.54 13.58
CA GLU A 153 -3.93 12.13 14.99
C GLU A 153 -3.10 10.83 15.14
N GLY A 154 -2.52 10.39 14.03
CA GLY A 154 -2.04 9.03 13.80
C GLY A 154 -2.43 8.61 12.39
N ILE A 155 -2.07 7.40 11.99
CA ILE A 155 -2.48 6.85 10.70
C ILE A 155 -3.92 6.37 10.83
N ASN A 156 -4.84 7.02 10.12
CA ASN A 156 -6.24 6.64 10.08
C ASN A 156 -6.56 5.88 8.80
N ILE A 157 -7.19 4.71 8.96
CA ILE A 157 -7.69 3.84 7.89
C ILE A 157 -9.01 3.25 8.38
N SER A 158 -10.05 3.27 7.55
CA SER A 158 -11.39 2.79 7.87
C SER A 158 -11.93 3.34 9.20
N GLY A 159 -11.67 4.63 9.46
CA GLY A 159 -12.04 5.29 10.71
C GLY A 159 -11.19 4.94 11.94
N ILE A 160 -10.27 3.97 11.88
CA ILE A 160 -9.43 3.57 13.00
C ILE A 160 -8.08 4.28 12.99
N THR A 161 -7.72 4.93 14.10
CA THR A 161 -6.43 5.61 14.29
C THR A 161 -5.38 4.68 14.90
N MET A 162 -4.34 4.36 14.14
CA MET A 162 -3.17 3.58 14.56
C MET A 162 -2.04 4.52 15.02
N ARG A 163 -1.52 4.32 16.25
CA ARG A 163 -0.55 5.26 16.89
C ARG A 163 0.88 4.72 17.09
N ASN A 164 1.15 3.46 16.74
CA ASN A 164 2.48 2.87 16.63
C ASN A 164 2.31 1.55 15.87
N SER A 165 3.03 1.32 14.78
CA SER A 165 2.72 0.19 13.89
C SER A 165 3.93 -0.68 13.52
N SER A 166 4.63 -1.19 14.53
CA SER A 166 5.34 -2.47 14.34
C SER A 166 4.30 -3.59 14.24
N MET A 167 3.64 -3.68 13.09
CA MET A 167 2.56 -4.64 12.86
C MET A 167 3.12 -5.82 12.08
N ASN A 168 3.27 -6.95 12.76
CA ASN A 168 3.63 -8.21 12.14
C ASN A 168 2.33 -8.92 11.75
N LEU A 169 1.83 -8.62 10.54
CA LEU A 169 0.69 -9.31 9.95
C LEU A 169 0.99 -9.59 8.49
N ILE A 170 0.69 -10.80 8.06
CA ILE A 170 0.81 -11.27 6.69
C ILE A 170 -0.57 -11.71 6.23
N LEU A 171 -1.04 -11.13 5.13
CA LEU A 171 -2.24 -11.59 4.46
C LEU A 171 -1.90 -12.82 3.59
N PRO A 172 -2.62 -13.94 3.74
CA PRO A 172 -2.39 -15.15 2.95
C PRO A 172 -2.84 -14.98 1.49
N SER A 173 -3.78 -14.07 1.24
CA SER A 173 -4.21 -13.66 -0.10
C SER A 173 -4.62 -12.20 -0.06
N ILE A 174 -4.44 -11.53 -1.19
CA ILE A 174 -4.96 -10.19 -1.44
C ILE A 174 -6.03 -10.21 -2.54
N GLU A 175 -6.58 -11.38 -2.93
CA GLU A 175 -7.64 -11.49 -3.93
C GLU A 175 -8.93 -10.77 -3.50
N ASP A 176 -9.65 -10.16 -4.45
CA ASP A 176 -10.85 -9.35 -4.14
C ASP A 176 -11.89 -10.16 -3.35
N SER A 177 -12.16 -11.40 -3.76
CA SER A 177 -13.12 -12.29 -3.10
C SER A 177 -12.77 -12.59 -1.64
N PHE A 178 -11.48 -12.72 -1.31
CA PHE A 178 -11.07 -12.96 0.08
C PHE A 178 -11.16 -11.69 0.92
N LEU A 179 -10.81 -10.53 0.35
CA LEU A 179 -10.95 -9.25 1.04
C LEU A 179 -12.42 -8.92 1.32
N GLU A 180 -13.30 -9.14 0.35
CA GLU A 180 -14.76 -9.02 0.51
C GLU A 180 -15.27 -9.97 1.59
N TYR A 181 -14.80 -11.21 1.61
CA TYR A 181 -15.14 -12.18 2.65
C TYR A 181 -14.71 -11.70 4.05
N ILE A 182 -13.51 -11.15 4.20
CA ILE A 182 -13.05 -10.58 5.49
C ILE A 182 -13.99 -9.45 5.93
N ASP A 183 -14.35 -8.54 5.03
CA ASP A 183 -15.21 -7.40 5.35
C ASP A 183 -16.64 -7.83 5.73
N LEU A 184 -17.11 -8.98 5.22
CA LEU A 184 -18.40 -9.56 5.60
C LEU A 184 -18.38 -10.22 6.99
N GLU A 185 -17.30 -10.95 7.29
CA GLU A 185 -17.19 -11.74 8.53
C GLU A 185 -16.71 -10.92 9.73
N CYS A 186 -15.99 -9.83 9.49
CA CYS A 186 -15.38 -9.02 10.53
C CYS A 186 -16.04 -7.65 10.58
N GLN A 187 -16.64 -7.32 11.73
CA GLN A 187 -17.21 -5.99 11.97
C GLN A 187 -16.24 -5.12 12.78
N LEU A 188 -16.05 -3.87 12.35
CA LEU A 188 -15.26 -2.90 13.10
C LEU A 188 -16.03 -2.39 14.33
N THR A 189 -15.73 -2.94 15.50
CA THR A 189 -16.12 -2.37 16.80
C THR A 189 -14.92 -1.72 17.46
N GLY A 190 -14.48 -0.56 16.94
CA GLY A 190 -13.23 0.07 17.38
C GLY A 190 -11.98 -0.75 17.01
N SER A 191 -10.98 -0.82 17.92
CA SER A 191 -9.76 -1.61 17.69
C SER A 191 -9.98 -3.12 17.86
N ASP A 192 -11.01 -3.53 18.61
CA ASP A 192 -11.24 -4.92 18.99
C ASP A 192 -11.77 -5.77 17.83
N GLY A 193 -12.29 -5.12 16.78
CA GLY A 193 -12.77 -5.77 15.56
C GLY A 193 -11.70 -6.09 14.53
N ILE A 194 -10.41 -5.79 14.79
CA ILE A 194 -9.33 -6.00 13.82
C ILE A 194 -8.67 -7.37 14.06
N PRO A 195 -8.76 -8.33 13.12
CA PRO A 195 -8.14 -9.64 13.26
C PRO A 195 -6.62 -9.58 13.51
N ASN A 196 -6.14 -10.47 14.37
CA ASN A 196 -4.71 -10.79 14.50
C ASN A 196 -4.30 -11.88 13.49
N GLN A 197 -3.02 -12.27 13.45
CA GLN A 197 -2.52 -13.26 12.50
C GLN A 197 -3.24 -14.62 12.60
N GLU A 198 -3.48 -15.10 13.83
CA GLU A 198 -4.17 -16.37 14.06
C GLU A 198 -5.57 -16.33 13.46
N LYS A 199 -6.31 -15.25 13.72
CA LYS A 199 -7.66 -15.09 13.18
C LYS A 199 -7.68 -14.94 11.65
N VAL A 200 -6.72 -14.21 11.07
CA VAL A 200 -6.57 -14.11 9.61
C VAL A 200 -6.33 -15.49 8.98
N ASN A 201 -5.50 -16.33 9.62
CA ASN A 201 -5.24 -17.68 9.14
C ASN A 201 -6.50 -18.56 9.21
N GLU A 202 -7.28 -18.47 10.30
CA GLU A 202 -8.57 -19.17 10.42
C GLU A 202 -9.55 -18.74 9.32
N LEU A 203 -9.69 -17.42 9.10
CA LEU A 203 -10.57 -16.86 8.07
C LEU A 203 -10.17 -17.36 6.68
N TRP A 204 -8.87 -17.45 6.39
CA TRP A 204 -8.37 -17.99 5.14
C TRP A 204 -8.69 -19.47 4.97
N GLN A 205 -8.47 -20.30 5.99
CA GLN A 205 -8.82 -21.72 5.92
C GLN A 205 -10.32 -21.93 5.71
N HIS A 206 -11.17 -21.14 6.37
CA HIS A 206 -12.60 -21.19 6.14
C HIS A 206 -12.96 -20.77 4.72
N PHE A 207 -12.43 -19.65 4.23
CA PHE A 207 -12.66 -19.17 2.86
C PHE A 207 -12.28 -20.21 1.80
N GLN A 208 -11.16 -20.91 1.98
CA GLN A 208 -10.73 -21.98 1.08
C GLN A 208 -11.65 -23.22 1.07
N SER A 209 -12.55 -23.35 2.06
CA SER A 209 -13.50 -24.46 2.18
C SER A 209 -14.91 -24.16 1.64
N LEU A 210 -15.17 -22.90 1.25
CA LEU A 210 -16.43 -22.45 0.64
C LEU A 210 -16.47 -22.77 -0.86
#